data_AF-A0A952WU69-F1
#
_entry.id   AF-A0A952WU69-F1
#
_cell.length_a   1.000
_cell.length_b   1.000
_cell.length_c   1.000
_cell.angle_alpha   90.00
_cell.angle_beta   90.00
_cell.angle_gamma   90.00
#
_symmetry.space_group_name_H-M   'P 1'
#
loop_
_entity.id
_entity.type
_entity.pdbx_description
1 polymer ?
#
loop_
_entity_poly.entity_id
_entity_poly.type
_entity_poly.pdbx_seq_one_letter_code
_entity_poly.pdbx_strand_id
1 'polypeptide(L)'
;MKPKPWQIALIVIGLAVGIGSAAWTMLGGDRVELASVILMVDVESGEIYEVNLNRTRITNPALHPSTGKLQLVRLDKDDDGTLFVNSRDMQLLQYLDKDVTNKAVDPKSGELLIAPGKPLRYPGNK
;
A
#
# COMPACT_ATOMS: atom_id res chain seq x y z
N MET A 1 -37.92 43.51 -13.73
CA MET A 1 -37.32 43.92 -12.44
C MET A 1 -35.83 44.15 -12.66
N LYS A 2 -35.28 45.31 -12.31
CA LYS A 2 -33.83 45.57 -12.43
C LYS A 2 -33.11 44.88 -11.26
N PRO A 3 -32.09 44.03 -11.50
CA PRO A 3 -31.35 43.38 -10.42
C PRO A 3 -30.71 44.44 -9.54
N LYS A 4 -30.86 44.28 -8.22
CA LYS A 4 -30.31 45.23 -7.26
C LYS A 4 -28.77 45.05 -7.21
N PRO A 5 -27.99 46.11 -7.07
CA PRO A 5 -26.52 46.04 -7.08
C PRO A 5 -25.92 45.00 -6.11
N TRP A 6 -26.57 44.78 -4.97
CA TRP A 6 -26.13 43.77 -3.99
C TRP A 6 -26.27 42.33 -4.50
N GLN A 7 -27.24 42.05 -5.38
CA GLN A 7 -27.42 40.71 -5.96
C GLN A 7 -26.30 40.41 -6.95
N ILE A 8 -25.86 41.41 -7.71
CA ILE A 8 -24.72 41.31 -8.62
C ILE A 8 -23.45 41.03 -7.82
N ALA A 9 -23.24 41.72 -6.69
CA ALA A 9 -22.09 41.50 -5.82
C ALA A 9 -22.04 40.05 -5.29
N LEU A 10 -23.17 39.50 -4.85
CA LEU A 10 -23.23 38.11 -4.37
C LEU A 10 -22.92 37.08 -5.48
N ILE A 11 -23.39 37.33 -6.70
CA ILE A 11 -23.09 36.45 -7.84
C ILE A 11 -21.58 36.45 -8.12
N VAL A 12 -20.94 37.63 -8.12
CA VAL A 12 -19.50 37.74 -8.37
C VAL A 12 -18.68 37.06 -7.27
N ILE A 13 -19.07 37.23 -6.00
CA ILE A 13 -18.41 36.57 -4.86
C ILE A 13 -18.56 35.05 -4.98
N GLY A 14 -19.77 34.55 -5.25
CA GLY A 14 -20.02 33.12 -5.42
C GLY A 14 -19.20 32.53 -6.58
N LEU A 15 -19.09 33.25 -7.69
CA LEU A 15 -18.29 32.82 -8.84
C LEU A 15 -16.80 32.78 -8.51
N ALA A 16 -16.28 33.80 -7.82
CA ALA A 16 -14.88 33.87 -7.42
C ALA A 16 -14.50 32.76 -6.44
N VAL A 17 -15.37 32.48 -5.44
CA VAL A 17 -15.18 31.38 -4.50
C VAL A 17 -15.25 30.03 -5.21
N GLY A 18 -16.23 29.85 -6.12
CA GLY A 18 -16.37 28.62 -6.89
C GLY A 18 -15.16 28.31 -7.77
N ILE A 19 -14.65 29.32 -8.50
CA ILE A 19 -13.46 29.18 -9.34
C ILE A 19 -12.21 28.94 -8.48
N GLY A 20 -12.06 29.67 -7.37
CA GLY A 20 -10.94 29.49 -6.44
C GLY A 20 -10.91 28.09 -5.84
N SER A 21 -12.07 27.56 -5.42
CA SER A 21 -12.17 26.20 -4.88
C SER A 21 -11.87 25.14 -5.93
N ALA A 22 -12.37 25.29 -7.16
CA ALA A 22 -12.10 24.36 -8.24
C ALA A 22 -10.60 24.33 -8.59
N ALA A 23 -9.97 25.50 -8.69
CA ALA A 23 -8.54 25.61 -8.93
C ALA A 23 -7.72 24.97 -7.80
N TRP A 24 -8.11 25.20 -6.54
CA TRP A 24 -7.44 24.60 -5.39
C TRP A 24 -7.53 23.08 -5.39
N THR A 25 -8.69 22.49 -5.72
CA THR A 25 -8.83 21.03 -5.80
C THR A 25 -8.06 20.42 -6.96
N MET A 26 -8.01 21.10 -8.12
CA MET A 26 -7.29 20.58 -9.30
C MET A 26 -5.78 20.71 -9.16
N LEU A 27 -5.29 21.77 -8.50
CA LEU A 27 -3.85 22.03 -8.33
C LEU A 27 -3.28 21.44 -7.03
N GLY A 28 -4.11 21.34 -5.99
CA GLY A 28 -3.75 20.81 -4.68
C GLY A 28 -4.04 19.31 -4.51
N GLY A 29 -4.36 18.61 -5.59
CA GLY A 29 -4.42 17.15 -5.57
C GLY A 29 -3.04 16.60 -5.27
N ASP A 30 -2.78 16.26 -4.01
CA ASP A 30 -1.61 15.50 -3.61
C ASP A 30 -1.53 14.29 -4.53
N ARG A 31 -0.47 14.26 -5.35
CA ARG A 31 -0.18 13.09 -6.17
C ARG A 31 -0.02 11.95 -5.18
N VAL A 32 -0.86 10.94 -5.29
CA VAL A 32 -0.66 9.68 -4.58
C VAL A 32 0.67 9.11 -5.08
N GLU A 33 1.74 9.40 -4.36
CA GLU A 33 3.03 8.75 -4.57
C GLU A 33 2.86 7.29 -4.18
N LEU A 34 2.50 6.47 -5.16
CA LEU A 34 2.52 5.03 -5.01
C LEU A 34 3.96 4.64 -4.64
N ALA A 35 4.09 3.95 -3.51
CA ALA A 35 5.38 3.46 -3.06
C ALA A 35 6.02 2.62 -4.18
N SER A 36 7.20 3.04 -4.66
CA SER A 36 7.94 2.32 -5.70
C SER A 36 8.51 0.99 -5.21
N VAL A 37 8.48 0.78 -3.88
CA VAL A 37 9.02 -0.37 -3.19
C VAL A 37 7.99 -0.85 -2.16
N ILE A 38 7.78 -2.16 -2.10
CA ILE A 38 7.01 -2.81 -1.04
C ILE A 38 7.89 -3.86 -0.35
N LEU A 39 7.58 -4.12 0.92
CA LEU A 39 8.20 -5.21 1.68
C LEU A 39 7.25 -6.40 1.67
N MET A 40 7.82 -7.60 1.61
CA MET A 40 7.10 -8.85 1.71
C MET A 40 7.83 -9.77 2.67
N VAL A 41 7.11 -10.53 3.47
CA VAL A 41 7.69 -11.55 4.36
C VAL A 41 7.44 -12.93 3.77
N ASP A 42 8.46 -13.77 3.78
CA ASP A 42 8.29 -15.21 3.64
C ASP A 42 7.71 -15.75 4.94
N VAL A 43 6.48 -16.25 4.86
CA VAL A 43 5.77 -16.75 6.04
C VAL A 43 6.42 -17.98 6.67
N GLU A 44 7.26 -18.72 5.95
CA GLU A 44 7.93 -19.91 6.48
C GLU A 44 9.27 -19.58 7.14
N SER A 45 10.11 -18.79 6.47
CA SER A 45 11.47 -18.47 6.94
C SER A 45 11.54 -17.21 7.79
N GLY A 46 10.58 -16.29 7.63
CA GLY A 46 10.63 -14.94 8.20
C GLY A 46 11.55 -13.98 7.45
N GLU A 47 12.12 -14.39 6.31
CA GLU A 47 12.92 -13.51 5.47
C GLU A 47 12.07 -12.39 4.87
N ILE A 48 12.62 -11.19 4.83
CA ILE A 48 11.95 -10.03 4.24
C ILE A 48 12.52 -9.77 2.85
N TYR A 49 11.64 -9.60 1.88
CA TYR A 49 11.94 -9.27 0.51
C TYR A 49 11.49 -7.85 0.18
N GLU A 50 12.40 -7.07 -0.37
CA GLU A 50 12.15 -5.76 -0.94
C GLU A 50 11.84 -5.89 -2.44
N VAL A 51 10.63 -5.48 -2.83
CA VAL A 51 10.13 -5.60 -4.19
C VAL A 51 9.98 -4.21 -4.79
N ASN A 52 10.70 -3.96 -5.88
CA ASN A 52 10.55 -2.73 -6.65
C ASN A 52 9.41 -2.87 -7.66
N LEU A 53 8.28 -2.19 -7.41
CA LEU A 53 7.08 -2.25 -8.23
C LEU A 53 7.23 -1.63 -9.63
N ASN A 54 8.23 -0.76 -9.83
CA ASN A 54 8.54 -0.23 -11.17
C ASN A 54 9.20 -1.28 -12.07
N ARG A 55 9.76 -2.35 -11.49
CA ARG A 55 10.47 -3.41 -12.21
C ARG A 55 9.71 -4.74 -12.20
N THR A 56 8.90 -4.97 -11.17
CA THR A 56 8.27 -6.26 -10.94
C THR A 56 6.79 -6.07 -10.64
N ARG A 57 5.94 -6.72 -11.44
CA ARG A 57 4.53 -6.90 -11.08
C ARG A 57 4.42 -8.08 -10.13
N ILE A 58 3.85 -7.84 -8.95
CA ILE A 58 3.59 -8.88 -7.96
C ILE A 58 2.08 -8.99 -7.71
N THR A 59 1.63 -10.21 -7.47
CA THR A 59 0.29 -10.55 -6.96
C THR A 59 0.46 -11.09 -5.55
N ASN A 60 -0.47 -10.78 -4.65
CA ASN A 60 -0.44 -11.28 -3.28
C ASN A 60 -1.42 -12.48 -3.15
N PRO A 61 -1.04 -13.56 -2.44
CA PRO A 61 0.31 -13.85 -1.98
C PRO A 61 1.25 -14.09 -3.18
N ALA A 62 2.54 -13.80 -3.02
CA ALA A 62 3.51 -13.87 -4.11
C ALA A 62 4.40 -15.11 -4.05
N LEU A 63 5.01 -15.42 -5.19
CA LEU A 63 5.93 -16.52 -5.34
C LEU A 63 7.28 -16.20 -4.70
N HIS A 64 7.79 -17.12 -3.89
CA HIS A 64 9.15 -17.06 -3.40
C HIS A 64 10.14 -17.31 -4.53
N PRO A 65 11.20 -16.49 -4.67
CA PRO A 65 12.04 -16.49 -5.86
C PRO A 65 12.86 -17.76 -6.05
N SER A 66 13.23 -18.46 -4.97
CA SER A 66 14.02 -19.69 -5.05
C SER A 66 13.18 -20.97 -5.07
N THR A 67 12.02 -20.98 -4.39
CA THR A 67 11.19 -22.19 -4.24
C THR A 67 10.03 -22.23 -5.21
N GLY A 68 9.62 -21.08 -5.76
CA GLY A 68 8.49 -20.97 -6.68
C GLY A 68 7.13 -21.23 -6.01
N LYS A 69 7.06 -21.14 -4.68
CA LYS A 69 5.84 -21.36 -3.90
C LYS A 69 5.15 -20.05 -3.51
N LEU A 70 3.83 -20.07 -3.40
CA LEU A 70 3.03 -18.97 -2.86
C LEU A 70 3.20 -18.89 -1.34
N GLN A 71 4.26 -18.20 -0.90
CA GLN A 71 4.60 -18.04 0.52
C GLN A 71 5.00 -16.63 0.93
N LEU A 72 5.04 -15.67 -0.01
CA LEU A 72 5.34 -14.29 0.30
C LEU A 72 4.06 -13.49 0.55
N VAL A 73 3.99 -12.78 1.66
CA VAL A 73 2.87 -11.91 2.02
C VAL A 73 3.37 -10.49 2.23
N ARG A 74 2.58 -9.51 1.82
CA ARG A 74 2.96 -8.10 1.95
C ARG A 74 3.04 -7.68 3.41
N LEU A 75 4.08 -6.91 3.71
CA LEU A 75 4.22 -6.15 4.95
C LEU A 75 3.84 -4.70 4.72
N ASP A 76 3.09 -4.14 5.66
CA ASP A 76 2.93 -2.71 5.81
C ASP A 76 3.73 -2.24 7.03
N LYS A 77 3.92 -0.93 7.10
CA LYS A 77 4.70 -0.26 8.14
C LYS A 77 3.78 0.73 8.83
N ASP A 78 3.71 0.66 10.16
CA ASP A 78 2.94 1.61 10.96
C ASP A 78 3.71 2.93 11.13
N ASP A 79 3.07 3.93 11.73
CA ASP A 79 3.67 5.25 11.99
C ASP A 79 4.94 5.16 12.86
N ASP A 80 4.96 4.21 13.81
CA ASP A 80 6.13 3.91 14.67
C ASP A 80 7.22 3.10 13.95
N GLY A 81 6.93 2.68 12.71
CA GLY A 81 7.84 1.93 11.88
C GLY A 81 7.86 0.42 12.11
N THR A 82 6.95 -0.08 12.93
CA THR A 82 6.70 -1.51 13.14
C THR A 82 6.15 -2.14 11.88
N LEU A 83 6.69 -3.30 11.49
CA LEU A 83 6.23 -4.07 10.34
C LEU A 83 5.14 -5.05 10.76
N PHE A 84 4.06 -5.08 9.99
CA PHE A 84 2.94 -5.98 10.23
C PHE A 84 2.26 -6.38 8.92
N VAL A 85 1.53 -7.48 8.93
CA VAL A 85 0.66 -7.91 7.84
C VAL A 85 -0.74 -7.34 8.09
N ASN A 86 -1.24 -6.52 7.17
CA ASN A 86 -2.58 -5.94 7.33
C ASN A 86 -3.68 -7.03 7.29
N SER A 87 -4.86 -6.72 7.81
CA SER A 87 -5.97 -7.69 7.90
C SER A 87 -6.46 -8.22 6.56
N ARG A 88 -6.32 -7.45 5.47
CA ARG A 88 -6.68 -7.90 4.11
C ARG A 88 -5.72 -8.98 3.63
N ASP A 89 -4.43 -8.78 3.85
CA ASP A 89 -3.37 -9.67 3.41
C ASP A 89 -3.24 -10.88 4.35
N MET A 90 -3.70 -10.79 5.61
CA MET A 90 -3.89 -11.97 6.48
C MET A 90 -4.88 -12.98 5.91
N GLN A 91 -5.94 -12.53 5.22
CA GLN A 91 -6.88 -13.44 4.54
C GLN A 91 -6.21 -14.22 3.41
N LEU A 92 -5.03 -13.78 2.95
CA LEU A 92 -4.27 -14.45 1.92
C LEU A 92 -3.47 -15.65 2.44
N LEU A 93 -3.31 -15.76 3.77
CA LEU A 93 -2.65 -16.91 4.41
C LEU A 93 -3.36 -18.23 4.12
N GLN A 94 -4.66 -18.21 3.80
CA GLN A 94 -5.41 -19.40 3.41
C GLN A 94 -5.14 -19.87 1.96
N TYR A 95 -4.54 -19.00 1.14
CA TYR A 95 -4.22 -19.27 -0.27
C TYR A 95 -2.73 -19.59 -0.48
N LEU A 96 -1.98 -19.76 0.60
CA LEU A 96 -0.61 -20.26 0.52
C LEU A 96 -0.62 -21.69 -0.02
N ASP A 97 0.51 -22.11 -0.59
CA ASP A 97 0.66 -23.50 -1.01
C ASP A 97 0.49 -24.46 0.17
N LYS A 98 -0.09 -25.64 -0.09
CA LYS A 98 -0.52 -26.59 0.96
C LYS A 98 0.62 -27.07 1.87
N ASP A 99 1.85 -27.00 1.39
CA ASP A 99 3.06 -27.43 2.10
C ASP A 99 3.82 -26.27 2.76
N VAL A 100 3.28 -25.05 2.69
CA VAL A 100 3.83 -23.86 3.35
C VAL A 100 3.22 -23.74 4.75
N THR A 101 4.08 -23.71 5.77
CA THR A 101 3.65 -23.49 7.15
C THR A 101 3.95 -22.04 7.54
N ASN A 102 2.93 -21.29 7.94
CA ASN A 102 3.12 -19.96 8.52
C ASN A 102 3.80 -20.07 9.90
N LYS A 103 5.06 -19.64 9.98
CA LYS A 103 5.89 -19.58 11.18
C LYS A 103 6.26 -18.14 11.55
N ALA A 104 6.21 -17.23 10.59
CA ALA A 104 6.71 -15.86 10.75
C ALA A 104 5.65 -14.83 11.15
N VAL A 105 4.36 -15.11 10.95
CA VAL A 105 3.29 -14.12 11.15
C VAL A 105 2.24 -14.68 12.10
N ASP A 106 1.83 -13.90 13.10
CA ASP A 106 0.68 -14.23 13.93
C ASP A 106 -0.61 -14.11 13.09
N PRO A 107 -1.37 -15.20 12.90
CA PRO A 107 -2.59 -15.18 12.08
C PRO A 107 -3.75 -14.39 12.70
N LYS A 108 -3.63 -13.92 13.94
CA LYS A 108 -4.65 -13.12 14.63
C LYS A 108 -4.33 -11.63 14.62
N SER A 109 -3.10 -11.25 14.97
CA SER A 109 -2.69 -9.85 15.05
C SER A 109 -2.07 -9.34 13.76
N GLY A 110 -1.51 -10.21 12.91
CA GLY A 110 -0.71 -9.84 11.75
C GLY A 110 0.71 -9.42 12.11
N GLU A 111 1.09 -9.50 13.39
CA GLU A 111 2.43 -9.16 13.84
C GLU A 111 3.46 -10.19 13.39
N LEU A 112 4.69 -9.74 13.20
CA LEU A 112 5.82 -10.63 12.94
C LEU A 112 6.23 -11.33 14.23
N LEU A 113 6.19 -12.67 14.22
CA LEU A 113 6.67 -13.52 15.31
C LEU A 113 8.21 -13.61 15.34
N ILE A 114 8.86 -13.24 14.24
CA ILE A 114 10.31 -13.31 14.06
C ILE A 114 10.85 -11.90 13.89
N ALA A 115 11.99 -11.61 14.53
CA ALA A 115 12.65 -10.32 14.40
C ALA A 115 13.03 -10.07 12.92
N PRO A 116 12.62 -8.93 12.33
CA PRO A 116 12.87 -8.65 10.93
C PRO A 116 14.37 -8.52 10.65
N GLY A 117 14.88 -9.38 9.77
CA GLY A 117 16.24 -9.28 9.26
C GLY A 117 16.42 -8.14 8.25
N LYS A 118 17.63 -8.00 7.70
CA LYS A 118 17.87 -7.06 6.60
C LYS A 118 17.08 -7.50 5.37
N PRO A 119 16.30 -6.61 4.71
CA PRO A 119 15.55 -6.96 3.52
C PRO A 119 16.47 -7.46 2.39
N LEU A 120 16.09 -8.58 1.78
CA LEU A 120 16.68 -9.17 0.59
C LEU A 120 16.03 -8.58 -0.64
N ARG A 121 16.79 -8.40 -1.72
CA ARG A 121 16.23 -7.87 -2.96
C ARG A 121 15.46 -8.97 -3.68
N TYR A 122 14.18 -8.71 -3.99
CA TYR A 122 13.40 -9.62 -4.83
C TYR A 122 13.94 -9.58 -6.28
N PRO A 123 14.30 -10.72 -6.87
CA PRO A 123 14.74 -10.77 -8.26
C PRO A 123 13.55 -10.42 -9.15
N GLY A 124 13.62 -9.30 -9.86
CA GLY A 124 12.56 -8.90 -10.77
C GLY A 124 12.47 -9.82 -11.98
N ASN A 125 11.27 -9.95 -12.53
CA ASN A 125 11.09 -10.58 -13.84
C ASN A 125 11.83 -9.72 -14.88
N LYS A 126 12.77 -10.34 -15.61
CA LYS A 126 13.42 -9.74 -16.77
C LYS A 126 12.46 -9.67 -17.95
#